data_AF-A0A4U3MQZ1-F1
#
_entry.id   AF-A0A4U3MQZ1-F1
#
_cell.length_a   1.000
_cell.length_b   1.000
_cell.length_c   1.000
_cell.angle_alpha   90.00
_cell.angle_beta   90.00
_cell.angle_gamma   90.00
#
_symmetry.space_group_name_H-M   'P 1'
#
loop_
_entity.id
_entity.type
_entity.pdbx_description
1 polymer ?
#
loop_
_entity_poly.entity_id
_entity_poly.type
_entity_poly.pdbx_seq_one_letter_code
_entity_poly.pdbx_strand_id
1 'polypeptide(L)'
;MRTSIYLPDALAEQIKQYEISISEVAQAAFQVAVERAQLQEKVMSDIAAVAARLQGGITKIMQMQYATGRDAGIAWAKRNASIEELRAITDKYWSDHSNIIDLIAEAYSPGSSVDYEDDVSEEEKTAMYDAFEQGFVQGAGEVWEAVKPLLEW
;
A
#
# COMPACT_ATOMS: atom_id res chain seq x y z
N MET A 1 -1.99 4.22 -47.34
CA MET A 1 -3.32 3.59 -47.23
C MET A 1 -4.37 4.63 -47.60
N ARG A 2 -5.46 4.25 -48.29
CA ARG A 2 -6.55 5.17 -48.61
C ARG A 2 -7.77 4.80 -47.77
N THR A 3 -8.32 5.78 -47.05
CA THR A 3 -9.48 5.61 -46.17
C THR A 3 -10.55 6.60 -46.60
N SER A 4 -11.78 6.12 -46.73
CA SER A 4 -12.94 6.98 -46.98
C SER A 4 -13.56 7.37 -45.64
N ILE A 5 -13.79 8.66 -45.44
CA ILE A 5 -14.40 9.23 -44.25
C ILE A 5 -15.64 10.00 -44.68
N TYR A 6 -16.73 9.79 -43.95
CA TYR A 6 -17.96 10.54 -44.19
C TYR A 6 -17.79 11.98 -43.68
N LEU A 7 -18.29 12.93 -44.46
CA LEU A 7 -18.26 14.34 -44.14
C LEU A 7 -19.68 14.89 -44.33
N PRO A 8 -20.23 15.63 -43.35
CA PRO A 8 -21.57 16.21 -43.50
C PRO A 8 -21.65 17.11 -44.75
N ASP A 9 -22.74 16.99 -45.51
CA ASP A 9 -22.89 17.66 -46.81
C ASP A 9 -22.67 19.18 -46.73
N ALA A 10 -23.23 19.83 -45.70
CA ALA A 10 -23.06 21.27 -45.47
C ALA A 10 -21.59 21.68 -45.24
N LEU A 11 -20.79 20.80 -44.64
CA LEU A 11 -19.36 21.05 -44.43
C LEU A 11 -18.54 20.77 -45.69
N ALA A 12 -18.93 19.75 -46.47
CA ALA A 12 -18.28 19.42 -47.73
C ALA A 12 -18.43 20.58 -48.75
N GLU A 13 -19.59 21.21 -48.77
CA GLU A 13 -19.87 22.36 -49.62
C GLU A 13 -19.04 23.59 -49.24
N GLN A 14 -18.88 23.85 -47.93
CA GLN A 14 -18.00 24.92 -47.44
C GLN A 14 -16.53 24.64 -47.77
N ILE A 15 -16.04 23.43 -47.54
CA ILE A 15 -14.66 23.04 -47.87
C ILE A 15 -14.36 23.25 -49.35
N LYS A 16 -15.30 22.90 -50.23
CA LYS A 16 -15.19 23.10 -51.67
C LYS A 16 -15.17 24.59 -52.03
N GLN A 17 -16.03 25.40 -51.38
CA GLN A 17 -16.10 26.84 -51.60
C GLN A 17 -14.79 27.57 -51.25
N TYR A 18 -14.08 27.11 -50.23
CA TYR A 18 -12.81 27.70 -49.77
C TYR A 18 -11.56 26.95 -50.28
N GLU A 19 -11.71 26.02 -51.22
CA GLU A 19 -10.63 25.23 -51.83
C GLU A 19 -9.71 24.52 -50.80
N ILE A 20 -10.28 24.06 -49.69
CA ILE A 20 -9.51 23.45 -48.60
C ILE A 20 -9.10 22.02 -48.97
N SER A 21 -7.80 21.70 -48.85
CA SER A 21 -7.26 20.37 -49.06
C SER A 21 -7.65 19.42 -47.91
N ILE A 22 -8.71 18.63 -48.11
CA ILE A 22 -9.22 17.67 -47.11
C ILE A 22 -8.14 16.69 -46.66
N SER A 23 -7.28 16.26 -47.59
CA SER A 23 -6.24 15.27 -47.28
C SER A 23 -5.20 15.82 -46.31
N GLU A 24 -4.78 17.07 -46.48
CA GLU A 24 -3.80 17.73 -45.60
C GLU A 24 -4.40 17.98 -44.21
N VAL A 25 -5.64 18.48 -44.15
CA VAL A 25 -6.34 18.71 -42.89
C VAL A 25 -6.54 17.40 -42.13
N ALA A 26 -6.97 16.34 -42.81
CA ALA A 26 -7.17 15.03 -42.20
C ALA A 26 -5.85 14.43 -41.71
N GLN A 27 -4.77 14.52 -42.51
CA GLN A 27 -3.44 14.05 -42.10
C GLN A 27 -2.94 14.77 -40.85
N ALA A 28 -3.05 16.10 -40.81
CA ALA A 28 -2.67 16.89 -39.64
C ALA A 28 -3.50 16.53 -38.41
N ALA A 29 -4.82 16.38 -38.56
CA ALA A 29 -5.71 15.99 -37.46
C ALA A 29 -5.40 14.58 -36.93
N PHE A 30 -5.13 13.62 -37.81
CA PHE A 30 -4.73 12.27 -37.41
C PHE A 30 -3.37 12.26 -36.73
N GLN A 31 -2.40 13.03 -37.21
CA GLN A 31 -1.09 13.17 -36.58
C GLN A 31 -1.22 13.66 -35.13
N VAL A 32 -1.99 14.73 -34.91
CA VAL A 32 -2.27 15.28 -33.57
C VAL A 32 -3.00 14.27 -32.68
N ALA A 33 -3.96 13.53 -33.23
CA ALA A 33 -4.71 12.51 -32.48
C ALA A 33 -3.80 11.36 -32.03
N VAL A 34 -2.90 10.90 -32.90
CA VAL A 34 -1.92 9.86 -32.58
C VAL A 34 -0.92 10.33 -31.53
N GLU A 35 -0.36 11.53 -31.69
CA GLU A 35 0.57 12.11 -30.70
C GLU A 35 -0.09 12.27 -29.33
N ARG A 36 -1.36 12.72 -29.29
CA ARG A 36 -2.12 12.81 -28.05
C ARG A 36 -2.34 11.45 -27.40
N ALA A 37 -2.69 10.43 -28.18
CA ALA A 37 -2.87 9.07 -27.68
C ALA A 37 -1.56 8.49 -27.13
N GLN A 38 -0.45 8.69 -27.82
CA GLN A 38 0.88 8.27 -27.37
C GLN A 38 1.32 8.97 -26.08
N LEU A 39 1.07 10.29 -25.96
CA LEU A 39 1.34 11.03 -24.73
C LEU A 39 0.49 10.54 -23.56
N GLN A 40 -0.80 10.26 -23.80
CA GLN A 40 -1.67 9.67 -22.77
C GLN A 40 -1.18 8.29 -22.34
N GLU A 41 -0.83 7.42 -23.28
CA GLU A 41 -0.29 6.09 -22.98
C GLU A 41 0.99 6.17 -22.15
N LYS A 42 1.92 7.07 -22.53
CA LYS A 42 3.16 7.30 -21.80
C LYS A 42 2.92 7.80 -20.37
N VAL A 43 2.04 8.80 -20.21
CA VAL A 43 1.67 9.32 -18.88
C VAL A 43 1.02 8.23 -18.03
N MET A 44 0.14 7.41 -18.61
CA MET A 44 -0.48 6.29 -17.89
C MET A 44 0.54 5.20 -17.51
N SER A 45 1.50 4.87 -18.39
CA SER A 45 2.55 3.92 -18.07
C SER A 45 3.47 4.41 -16.95
N ASP A 46 3.77 5.71 -16.93
CA ASP A 46 4.57 6.34 -15.88
C ASP A 46 3.83 6.29 -14.53
N ILE A 47 2.52 6.53 -14.53
CA ILE A 47 1.69 6.44 -13.31
C ILE A 47 1.62 5.01 -12.79
N ALA A 48 1.46 4.01 -13.65
CA ALA A 48 1.45 2.60 -13.24
C ALA A 48 2.78 2.17 -12.61
N ALA A 49 3.92 2.60 -13.19
CA ALA A 49 5.24 2.34 -12.63
C ALA A 49 5.44 3.05 -11.28
N VAL A 50 4.94 4.28 -11.13
CA VAL A 50 4.95 5.01 -9.86
C VAL A 50 4.11 4.29 -8.80
N ALA A 51 2.90 3.85 -9.13
CA ALA A 51 2.03 3.10 -8.21
C ALA A 51 2.68 1.79 -7.75
N ALA A 52 3.28 1.01 -8.67
CA ALA A 52 4.00 -0.21 -8.33
C ALA A 52 5.19 0.04 -7.38
N ARG A 53 5.97 1.12 -7.63
CA ARG A 53 7.07 1.52 -6.75
C ARG A 53 6.57 1.89 -5.35
N LEU A 54 5.47 2.65 -5.27
CA LEU A 54 4.88 3.08 -3.99
C LEU A 54 4.32 1.88 -3.20
N GLN A 55 3.62 0.95 -3.87
CA GLN A 55 3.17 -0.30 -3.25
C GLN A 55 4.34 -1.14 -2.68
N GLY A 56 5.46 -1.19 -3.41
CA GLY A 56 6.69 -1.83 -2.91
C GLY A 56 7.24 -1.16 -1.65
N GLY A 57 7.14 0.16 -1.56
CA GLY A 57 7.51 0.94 -0.36
C GLY A 57 6.62 0.59 0.85
N ILE A 58 5.30 0.57 0.66
CA ILE A 58 4.33 0.20 1.71
C ILE A 58 4.61 -1.20 2.23
N THR A 59 4.83 -2.17 1.34
CA THR A 59 5.13 -3.56 1.70
C THR A 59 6.38 -3.65 2.58
N LYS A 60 7.44 -2.90 2.23
CA LYS A 60 8.68 -2.87 3.00
C LYS A 60 8.46 -2.28 4.39
N ILE A 61 7.66 -1.22 4.49
CA ILE A 61 7.33 -0.58 5.77
C ILE A 61 6.53 -1.55 6.65
N MET A 62 5.54 -2.25 6.10
CA MET A 62 4.79 -3.27 6.86
C MET A 62 5.70 -4.40 7.36
N GLN A 63 6.66 -4.86 6.54
CA GLN A 63 7.66 -5.85 6.97
C GLN A 63 8.54 -5.35 8.11
N MET A 64 8.95 -4.07 8.06
CA MET A 64 9.72 -3.44 9.14
C MET A 64 8.90 -3.33 10.42
N GLN A 65 7.63 -2.92 10.33
CA GLN A 65 6.75 -2.84 11.50
C GLN A 65 6.52 -4.21 12.13
N TYR A 66 6.26 -5.22 11.31
CA TYR A 66 6.14 -6.60 11.76
C TYR A 66 7.42 -7.10 12.46
N ALA A 67 8.61 -6.86 11.87
CA ALA A 67 9.86 -7.26 12.50
C ALA A 67 10.09 -6.54 13.84
N THR A 68 9.79 -5.22 13.88
CA THR A 68 9.88 -4.41 15.10
C THR A 68 8.92 -4.92 16.18
N GLY A 69 7.69 -5.23 15.80
CA GLY A 69 6.68 -5.83 16.66
C GLY A 69 7.19 -7.14 17.24
N ARG A 70 7.71 -8.04 16.41
CA ARG A 70 8.26 -9.33 16.84
C ARG A 70 9.37 -9.18 17.88
N ASP A 71 10.32 -8.29 17.64
CA ASP A 71 11.41 -8.05 18.59
C ASP A 71 10.89 -7.47 19.91
N ALA A 72 9.91 -6.56 19.85
CA ALA A 72 9.24 -6.00 21.03
C ALA A 72 8.47 -7.08 21.81
N GLY A 73 7.74 -7.96 21.13
CA GLY A 73 7.01 -9.07 21.73
C GLY A 73 7.92 -10.05 22.46
N ILE A 74 9.06 -10.40 21.85
CA ILE A 74 10.10 -11.21 22.49
C ILE A 74 10.65 -10.50 23.75
N ALA A 75 10.93 -9.20 23.65
CA ALA A 75 11.50 -8.43 24.74
C ALA A 75 10.53 -8.31 25.93
N TRP A 76 9.26 -8.01 25.66
CA TRP A 76 8.19 -7.98 26.65
C TRP A 76 8.03 -9.34 27.32
N ALA A 77 7.90 -10.41 26.52
CA ALA A 77 7.71 -11.78 27.00
C ALA A 77 8.83 -12.24 27.95
N LYS A 78 10.08 -11.83 27.67
CA LYS A 78 11.24 -12.18 28.50
C LYS A 78 11.36 -11.38 29.79
N ARG A 79 10.82 -10.17 29.84
CA ARG A 79 11.07 -9.22 30.93
C ARG A 79 9.89 -9.09 31.89
N ASN A 80 8.69 -9.06 31.35
CA ASN A 80 7.50 -8.60 32.06
C ASN A 80 6.38 -9.63 32.09
N ALA A 81 6.29 -10.52 31.09
CA ALA A 81 5.12 -11.37 30.95
C ALA A 81 5.04 -12.49 32.01
N SER A 82 3.87 -12.61 32.61
CA SER A 82 3.45 -13.76 33.41
C SER A 82 3.09 -14.97 32.54
N ILE A 83 2.98 -16.16 33.16
CA ILE A 83 2.57 -17.38 32.48
C ILE A 83 1.16 -17.24 31.91
N GLU A 84 0.25 -16.61 32.66
CA GLU A 84 -1.12 -16.35 32.26
C GLU A 84 -1.18 -15.45 31.03
N GLU A 85 -0.37 -14.40 30.98
CA GLU A 85 -0.28 -13.49 29.84
C GLU A 85 0.37 -14.16 28.62
N LEU A 86 1.44 -14.95 28.80
CA LEU A 86 2.03 -15.70 27.68
C LEU A 86 1.08 -16.77 27.14
N ARG A 87 0.33 -17.44 28.01
CA ARG A 87 -0.65 -18.43 27.59
C ARG A 87 -1.80 -17.77 26.83
N ALA A 88 -2.33 -16.67 27.37
CA ALA A 88 -3.43 -16.00 26.69
C ALA A 88 -3.00 -15.57 25.28
N ILE A 89 -1.74 -15.10 25.06
CA ILE A 89 -1.34 -14.37 23.82
C ILE A 89 -1.21 -15.31 22.64
N THR A 90 -1.10 -16.59 22.96
CA THR A 90 -1.09 -17.69 22.01
C THR A 90 -2.46 -18.32 21.81
N ASP A 91 -3.42 -18.09 22.72
CA ASP A 91 -4.80 -18.52 22.53
C ASP A 91 -5.51 -17.56 21.57
N LYS A 92 -6.16 -18.14 20.56
CA LYS A 92 -6.86 -17.47 19.44
C LYS A 92 -8.00 -16.52 19.86
N TYR A 93 -8.21 -16.34 21.16
CA TYR A 93 -9.29 -15.57 21.79
C TYR A 93 -8.85 -14.24 22.40
N TRP A 94 -7.62 -13.78 22.13
CA TRP A 94 -7.24 -12.39 22.44
C TRP A 94 -7.86 -11.39 21.45
N SER A 95 -9.18 -11.46 21.26
CA SER A 95 -9.94 -10.60 20.36
C SER A 95 -10.25 -9.22 20.95
N ASP A 96 -9.94 -9.00 22.24
CA ASP A 96 -10.12 -7.70 22.88
C ASP A 96 -8.84 -6.86 22.68
N HIS A 97 -8.86 -6.04 21.63
CA HIS A 97 -7.75 -5.18 21.21
C HIS A 97 -7.29 -4.21 22.33
N SER A 98 -8.15 -3.91 23.30
CA SER A 98 -7.86 -3.03 24.44
C SER A 98 -6.69 -3.52 25.30
N ASN A 99 -6.65 -4.82 25.60
CA ASN A 99 -5.60 -5.39 26.44
C ASN A 99 -4.24 -5.48 25.74
N ILE A 100 -4.23 -5.60 24.40
CA ILE A 100 -3.01 -5.65 23.61
C ILE A 100 -2.40 -4.26 23.48
N ILE A 101 -3.22 -3.23 23.26
CA ILE A 101 -2.77 -1.83 23.17
C ILE A 101 -2.06 -1.41 24.46
N ASP A 102 -2.59 -1.78 25.64
CA ASP A 102 -1.96 -1.44 26.92
C ASP A 102 -0.61 -2.15 27.10
N LEU A 103 -0.50 -3.44 26.72
CA LEU A 103 0.76 -4.19 26.78
C LEU A 103 1.79 -3.70 25.76
N ILE A 104 1.34 -3.34 24.55
CA ILE A 104 2.18 -2.72 23.52
C ILE A 104 2.65 -1.36 23.99
N ALA A 105 1.78 -0.53 24.59
CA ALA A 105 2.13 0.79 25.12
C ALA A 105 3.14 0.68 26.28
N GLU A 106 3.06 -0.36 27.11
CA GLU A 106 4.05 -0.63 28.16
C GLU A 106 5.38 -1.13 27.57
N ALA A 107 5.36 -1.91 26.49
CA ALA A 107 6.55 -2.35 25.77
C ALA A 107 7.21 -1.22 24.94
N TYR A 108 6.42 -0.24 24.50
CA TYR A 108 6.88 0.95 23.78
C TYR A 108 7.44 1.98 24.75
N SER A 109 8.77 2.02 24.87
CA SER A 109 9.44 3.14 25.55
C SER A 109 9.12 4.46 24.80
N PRO A 110 8.87 5.60 25.47
CA PRO A 110 8.33 6.83 24.85
C PRO A 110 9.28 7.58 23.89
N GLY A 111 10.29 6.92 23.34
CA GLY A 111 11.37 7.52 22.55
C GLY A 111 11.26 7.33 21.04
N SER A 112 10.30 6.55 20.55
CA SER A 112 10.08 6.34 19.12
C SER A 112 8.66 6.75 18.73
N SER A 113 8.35 8.04 18.85
CA SER A 113 7.40 8.61 17.90
C SER A 113 8.06 8.47 16.54
N VAL A 114 7.71 7.41 15.80
CA VAL A 114 7.77 7.51 14.36
C VAL A 114 6.77 8.61 14.06
N ASP A 115 7.25 9.84 13.93
CA ASP A 115 6.48 10.94 13.36
C ASP A 115 6.10 10.44 11.97
N TYR A 116 4.94 9.79 11.88
CA TYR A 116 4.29 9.57 10.62
C TYR A 116 3.94 10.97 10.15
N GLU A 117 4.78 11.50 9.26
CA GLU A 117 4.49 12.73 8.52
C GLU A 117 3.00 12.67 8.09
N ASP A 118 2.29 13.78 8.23
CA ASP A 118 0.82 13.95 8.07
C ASP A 118 0.23 13.40 6.75
N ASP A 119 1.05 12.84 5.85
CA ASP A 119 0.73 12.33 4.52
C ASP A 119 0.40 10.83 4.47
N VAL A 120 0.44 10.09 5.59
CA VAL A 120 0.01 8.67 5.62
C VAL A 120 -1.49 8.58 5.89
N SER A 121 -2.23 7.86 5.03
CA SER A 121 -3.66 7.67 5.23
C SER A 121 -3.96 6.88 6.50
N GLU A 122 -5.15 7.08 7.10
CA GLU A 122 -5.56 6.32 8.29
C GLU A 122 -5.59 4.80 8.02
N GLU A 123 -5.94 4.38 6.80
CA GLU A 123 -5.94 2.98 6.39
C GLU A 123 -4.51 2.38 6.39
N GLU A 124 -3.52 3.14 5.92
CA GLU A 124 -2.12 2.72 5.96
C GLU A 124 -1.58 2.69 7.39
N LYS A 125 -1.96 3.67 8.23
CA LYS A 125 -1.62 3.65 9.66
C LYS A 125 -2.18 2.40 10.33
N THR A 126 -3.46 2.08 10.12
CA THR A 126 -4.08 0.85 10.63
C THR A 126 -3.32 -0.39 10.15
N ALA A 127 -3.04 -0.52 8.86
CA ALA A 127 -2.30 -1.67 8.32
C ALA A 127 -0.89 -1.82 8.92
N MET A 128 -0.24 -0.70 9.23
CA MET A 128 1.07 -0.68 9.89
C MET A 128 0.99 -1.08 11.36
N TYR A 129 -0.04 -0.63 12.09
CA TYR A 129 -0.33 -1.08 13.46
C TYR A 129 -0.65 -2.57 13.48
N ASP A 130 -1.50 -3.06 12.57
CA ASP A 130 -1.84 -4.47 12.45
C ASP A 130 -0.59 -5.32 12.20
N ALA A 131 0.30 -4.88 11.32
CA ALA A 131 1.56 -5.57 11.03
C ALA A 131 2.45 -5.65 12.27
N PHE A 132 2.58 -4.54 13.02
CA PHE A 132 3.31 -4.51 14.28
C PHE A 132 2.70 -5.47 15.32
N GLU A 133 1.39 -5.41 15.52
CA GLU A 133 0.67 -6.25 16.49
C GLU A 133 0.83 -7.74 16.17
N GLN A 134 0.69 -8.12 14.90
CA GLN A 134 0.94 -9.49 14.44
C GLN A 134 2.37 -9.94 14.74
N GLY A 135 3.35 -9.06 14.49
CA GLY A 135 4.73 -9.29 14.85
C GLY A 135 4.88 -9.55 16.34
N PHE A 136 4.33 -8.65 17.17
CA PHE A 136 4.40 -8.72 18.63
C PHE A 136 3.84 -10.02 19.19
N VAL A 137 2.61 -10.37 18.79
CA VAL A 137 1.96 -11.63 19.21
C VAL A 137 2.81 -12.83 18.84
N GLN A 138 3.36 -12.85 17.62
CA GLN A 138 4.23 -13.94 17.20
C GLN A 138 5.53 -14.01 18.03
N GLY A 139 6.18 -12.87 18.25
CA GLY A 139 7.41 -12.81 19.05
C GLY A 139 7.20 -13.29 20.48
N ALA A 140 6.09 -12.89 21.11
CA ALA A 140 5.71 -13.38 22.42
C ALA A 140 5.39 -14.90 22.40
N GLY A 141 4.68 -15.36 21.37
CA GLY A 141 4.36 -16.78 21.18
C GLY A 141 5.60 -17.66 20.99
N GLU A 142 6.64 -17.17 20.31
CA GLU A 142 7.93 -17.86 20.20
C GLU A 142 8.58 -18.09 21.57
N VAL A 143 8.46 -17.12 22.49
CA VAL A 143 8.96 -17.27 23.87
C VAL A 143 8.10 -18.28 24.64
N TRP A 144 6.77 -18.20 24.51
CA TRP A 144 5.87 -19.16 25.14
C TRP A 144 6.18 -20.60 24.73
N GLU A 145 6.30 -20.88 23.43
CA GLU A 145 6.60 -22.24 22.94
C GLU A 145 7.99 -22.74 23.38
N ALA A 146 8.96 -21.83 23.59
CA ALA A 146 10.27 -22.19 24.13
C ALA A 146 10.25 -22.50 25.64
N VAL A 147 9.42 -21.79 26.41
CA VAL A 147 9.34 -21.94 27.88
C VAL A 147 8.39 -23.07 28.29
N LYS A 148 7.30 -23.27 27.56
CA LYS A 148 6.24 -24.24 27.85
C LYS A 148 6.74 -25.67 28.14
N PRO A 149 7.73 -26.25 27.43
CA PRO A 149 8.27 -27.57 27.75
C PRO A 149 9.03 -27.63 29.08
N LEU A 150 9.55 -26.50 29.56
CA LEU A 150 10.32 -26.39 30.80
C LEU A 150 9.44 -26.24 32.04
N LEU A 151 8.15 -25.92 31.84
CA LEU A 151 7.22 -25.65 32.94
C LEU A 151 6.63 -26.92 33.58
N GLU A 152 7.05 -28.13 33.17
CA GLU A 152 6.65 -29.46 33.68
C GLU A 152 5.23 -29.48 34.30
N TRP A 153 4.21 -29.65 33.48
CA TRP A 153 2.82 -29.83 33.92
C TRP A 153 2.51 -31.30 34.16
#